data_AF-A0A1V8SJH4-F1
#
_entry.id   AF-A0A1V8SJH4-F1
#
_cell.length_a   1.000
_cell.length_b   1.000
_cell.length_c   1.000
_cell.angle_alpha   90.00
_cell.angle_beta   90.00
_cell.angle_gamma   90.00
#
_symmetry.space_group_name_H-M   'P 1'
#
loop_
_entity.id
_entity.type
_entity.pdbx_description
1 polymer ?
#
loop_
_entity_poly.entity_id
_entity_poly.type
_entity_poly.pdbx_seq_one_letter_code
_entity_poly.pdbx_strand_id
1 'polypeptide(L)'
;MDPCPIPAVSKALEPYIKSRSEVFSIRQNLHGHLESHLHLENATPLCCANVSDPPLSRPLGEPPTSLTGVRKAYYRALVAHQAARKRYDGLKSELQSLSPGNAGHIAPQPGSDSTDVLSLLRAREKRRRLLVLSHALDGIEDAGSALGSVAIDDVVRKRAGEVPVPPSNSQHDAANGHGGVDARQRLGELQRAVLSAKGAVERCQRSELGRGTESGSGEELYALQQTRKELIGWIERQLALVGEGQAESEKVLATPSSTNGNVGEVAVSIEEIEDLYEGYLEARSSLLQTLQSKPRDFDHGDGSNHTFPRESNVEVAVTPAEILLPYVTPLLEMKSSEVALSQQQAFLRKELTTATAATDRLLRRHADESHLVHPGASRGKDWALAGADAGKGTKTFVEGRLQAGHAAVMLADERLEAIGSVRDNMEKLEQSLK
;
A
#
# COMPACT_ATOMS: atom_id res chain seq x y z
N MET A 1 65.12 30.83 -3.66
CA MET A 1 63.79 31.05 -3.06
C MET A 1 63.98 32.15 -2.06
N ASP A 2 63.65 33.38 -2.44
CA ASP A 2 63.85 34.54 -1.57
C ASP A 2 62.95 34.42 -0.34
N PRO A 3 63.44 34.77 0.86
CA PRO A 3 62.69 34.65 2.09
C PRO A 3 61.43 35.52 2.05
N CYS A 4 60.29 34.90 2.36
CA CYS A 4 58.99 35.54 2.34
C CYS A 4 58.97 36.76 3.29
N PRO A 5 58.41 37.92 2.89
CA PRO A 5 58.52 39.17 3.65
C PRO A 5 57.76 39.16 4.99
N ILE A 6 57.01 38.09 5.30
CA ILE A 6 56.24 37.93 6.55
C ILE A 6 56.50 36.55 7.16
N PRO A 7 57.38 36.43 8.18
CA PRO A 7 57.78 35.16 8.79
C PRO A 7 56.64 34.39 9.49
N ALA A 8 55.60 35.10 9.94
CA ALA A 8 54.42 34.48 10.55
C ALA A 8 53.60 33.66 9.53
N VAL A 9 53.52 34.17 8.30
CA VAL A 9 52.82 33.50 7.20
C VAL A 9 53.64 32.31 6.70
N SER A 10 54.96 32.43 6.63
CA SER A 10 55.82 31.30 6.24
C SER A 10 55.73 30.14 7.22
N LYS A 11 55.69 30.40 8.54
CA LYS A 11 55.49 29.36 9.58
C LYS A 11 54.10 28.73 9.51
N ALA A 12 53.06 29.52 9.22
CA ALA A 12 51.71 28.99 9.07
C ALA A 12 51.53 28.13 7.80
N LEU A 13 52.25 28.45 6.73
CA LEU A 13 52.20 27.74 5.46
C LEU A 13 53.22 26.59 5.37
N GLU A 14 54.24 26.55 6.23
CA GLU A 14 55.27 25.50 6.29
C GLU A 14 54.72 24.06 6.23
N PRO A 15 53.67 23.68 6.99
CA PRO A 15 53.09 22.33 6.89
C PRO A 15 52.37 22.04 5.56
N TYR A 16 52.04 23.09 4.79
CA TYR A 16 51.33 22.98 3.50
C TYR A 16 52.26 23.17 2.29
N ILE A 17 53.46 23.73 2.49
CA ILE A 17 54.48 23.90 1.45
C ILE A 17 55.32 22.63 1.37
N LYS A 18 54.91 21.72 0.49
CA LYS A 18 55.66 20.49 0.21
C LYS A 18 56.76 20.72 -0.82
N SER A 19 57.79 19.88 -0.76
CA SER A 19 58.88 19.91 -1.75
C SER A 19 58.36 19.53 -3.14
N ARG A 20 59.00 20.05 -4.20
CA ARG A 20 58.55 19.79 -5.59
C ARG A 20 58.53 18.30 -5.93
N SER A 21 59.48 17.52 -5.41
CA SER A 21 59.56 16.07 -5.59
C SER A 21 58.43 15.33 -4.85
N GLU A 22 58.11 15.76 -3.63
CA GLU A 22 57.00 15.19 -2.86
C GLU A 22 55.65 15.48 -3.52
N VAL A 23 55.45 16.73 -3.99
CA VAL A 23 54.26 17.11 -4.74
C VAL A 23 54.11 16.29 -6.02
N PHE A 24 55.21 16.02 -6.73
CA PHE A 24 55.20 15.17 -7.93
C PHE A 24 54.82 13.73 -7.60
N SER A 25 55.41 13.15 -6.55
CA SER A 25 55.08 11.80 -6.06
C SER A 25 53.61 11.66 -5.63
N ILE A 26 53.07 12.67 -4.93
CA ILE A 26 51.66 12.70 -4.53
C ILE A 26 50.75 12.76 -5.76
N ARG A 27 51.06 13.62 -6.73
CA ARG A 27 50.27 13.69 -7.98
C ARG A 27 50.30 12.38 -8.74
N GLN A 28 51.47 11.74 -8.84
CA GLN A 28 51.62 10.46 -9.53
C GLN A 28 50.83 9.33 -8.85
N ASN A 29 50.87 9.26 -7.51
CA ASN A 29 50.07 8.29 -6.76
C ASN A 29 48.56 8.53 -6.91
N LEU A 30 48.11 9.79 -6.83
CA LEU A 30 46.71 10.12 -7.05
C LEU A 30 46.27 9.82 -8.48
N HIS A 31 47.14 10.08 -9.47
CA HIS A 31 46.88 9.76 -10.87
C HIS A 31 46.67 8.26 -11.07
N GLY A 32 47.58 7.42 -10.57
CA GLY A 32 47.44 5.96 -10.63
C GLY A 32 46.24 5.43 -9.86
N HIS A 33 45.91 6.04 -8.72
CA HIS A 33 44.70 5.68 -7.96
C HIS A 33 43.43 6.00 -8.75
N LEU A 34 43.32 7.19 -9.33
CA LEU A 34 42.17 7.59 -10.14
C LEU A 34 42.04 6.75 -11.41
N GLU A 35 43.16 6.45 -12.09
CA GLU A 35 43.20 5.51 -13.22
C GLU A 35 42.60 4.14 -12.86
N SER A 36 43.01 3.58 -11.72
CA SER A 36 42.53 2.27 -11.26
C SER A 36 41.03 2.26 -10.94
N HIS A 37 40.47 3.38 -10.49
CA HIS A 37 39.08 3.49 -10.11
C HIS A 37 38.16 3.91 -11.27
N LEU A 38 38.68 4.70 -12.21
CA LEU A 38 37.87 5.25 -13.30
C LEU A 38 37.85 4.38 -14.56
N HIS A 39 38.71 3.35 -14.68
CA HIS A 39 38.73 2.40 -15.81
C HIS A 39 38.42 3.08 -17.16
N LEU A 40 39.11 4.20 -17.44
CA LEU A 40 39.03 4.87 -18.74
C LEU A 40 39.45 3.84 -19.79
N GLU A 41 38.68 3.73 -20.88
CA GLU A 41 39.11 2.94 -22.03
C GLU A 41 40.50 3.43 -22.46
N ASN A 42 41.38 2.48 -22.82
CA ASN A 42 42.83 2.63 -23.00
C ASN A 42 43.30 3.80 -23.90
N ALA A 43 42.39 4.53 -24.53
CA ALA A 43 42.65 5.65 -25.44
C ALA A 43 42.33 7.04 -24.86
N THR A 44 41.73 7.16 -23.67
CA THR A 44 41.38 8.47 -23.09
C THR A 44 42.33 8.87 -21.95
N PRO A 45 43.08 9.98 -22.06
CA PRO A 45 43.88 10.49 -20.95
C PRO A 45 42.98 11.05 -19.84
N LEU A 46 43.42 10.92 -18.58
CA LEU A 46 42.77 11.56 -17.43
C LEU A 46 42.80 13.09 -17.60
N CYS A 47 41.67 13.66 -18.02
CA CYS A 47 41.44 15.11 -18.12
C CYS A 47 40.43 15.54 -17.05
N CYS A 48 40.48 16.80 -16.61
CA CYS A 48 39.54 17.37 -15.64
C CYS A 48 38.07 17.13 -16.03
N ALA A 49 37.76 17.15 -17.33
CA ALA A 49 36.41 16.86 -17.84
C ALA A 49 35.97 15.41 -17.57
N ASN A 50 36.89 14.44 -17.70
CA ASN A 50 36.60 13.00 -17.53
C ASN A 50 36.48 12.60 -16.05
N VAL A 51 37.04 13.41 -15.14
CA VAL A 51 36.90 13.22 -13.69
C VAL A 51 35.56 13.75 -13.18
N SER A 52 35.07 14.85 -13.78
CA SER A 52 33.76 15.43 -13.46
C SER A 52 32.60 14.58 -13.96
N ASP A 53 32.70 14.05 -15.18
CA ASP A 53 31.71 13.16 -15.78
C ASP A 53 32.39 11.90 -16.34
N PRO A 54 32.55 10.84 -15.53
CA PRO A 54 33.12 9.59 -16.03
C PRO A 54 32.14 8.94 -17.03
N PRO A 55 32.62 8.50 -18.22
CA PRO A 55 31.79 7.72 -19.12
C PRO A 55 31.45 6.39 -18.44
N LEU A 56 30.24 6.30 -17.89
CA LEU A 56 29.70 5.13 -17.19
C LEU A 56 29.39 3.99 -18.18
N SER A 57 30.40 3.53 -18.93
CA SER A 57 30.25 2.47 -19.94
C SER A 57 30.20 1.07 -19.32
N ARG A 58 30.47 0.90 -18.03
CA ARG A 58 30.41 -0.39 -17.34
C ARG A 58 29.30 -0.44 -16.27
N PRO A 59 28.58 -1.57 -16.13
CA PRO A 59 27.71 -1.79 -14.97
C PRO A 59 28.52 -1.65 -13.68
N LEU A 60 28.03 -0.84 -12.75
CA LEU A 60 28.60 -0.74 -11.41
C LEU A 60 28.55 -2.14 -10.76
N GLY A 61 29.72 -2.66 -10.42
CA GLY A 61 29.90 -3.99 -9.83
C GLY A 61 29.67 -4.00 -8.33
N GLU A 62 30.42 -4.83 -7.60
CA GLU A 62 30.38 -4.78 -6.13
C GLU A 62 31.00 -3.49 -5.60
N PRO A 63 30.41 -2.90 -4.53
CA PRO A 63 30.94 -1.67 -3.94
C PRO A 63 32.35 -1.92 -3.41
N PRO A 64 33.32 -1.02 -3.69
CA PRO A 64 34.65 -1.12 -3.09
C PRO A 64 34.52 -1.14 -1.55
N THR A 65 35.35 -1.97 -0.91
CA THR A 65 35.32 -2.22 0.54
C THR A 65 35.61 -0.97 1.39
N SER A 66 36.14 0.09 0.77
CA SER A 66 36.38 1.40 1.37
C SER A 66 35.13 2.26 1.55
N LEU A 67 34.02 1.96 0.87
CA LEU A 67 32.76 2.68 1.02
C LEU A 67 31.96 2.11 2.19
N THR A 68 31.78 2.91 3.24
CA THR A 68 30.99 2.56 4.42
C THR A 68 29.74 3.43 4.58
N GLY A 69 28.75 2.95 5.34
CA GLY A 69 27.54 3.69 5.67
C GLY A 69 26.67 4.09 4.48
N VAL A 70 26.22 5.35 4.49
CA VAL A 70 25.27 5.92 3.52
C VAL A 70 25.80 5.87 2.09
N ARG A 71 27.10 6.09 1.89
CA ARG A 71 27.72 6.05 0.55
C ARG A 71 27.64 4.65 -0.08
N LYS A 72 27.76 3.60 0.73
CA LYS A 72 27.57 2.21 0.30
C LYS A 72 26.11 1.92 -0.07
N ALA A 73 25.17 2.45 0.71
CA ALA A 73 23.75 2.32 0.43
C ALA A 73 23.36 3.04 -0.87
N TYR A 74 23.87 4.26 -1.09
CA TYR A 74 23.69 5.01 -2.33
C TYR A 74 24.26 4.25 -3.54
N TYR A 75 25.48 3.72 -3.43
CA TYR A 75 26.08 2.91 -4.49
C TYR A 75 25.20 1.69 -4.85
N ARG A 76 24.71 0.96 -3.84
CA ARG A 76 23.79 -0.17 -4.04
C ARG A 76 22.48 0.24 -4.71
N ALA A 77 21.92 1.39 -4.31
CA ALA A 77 20.71 1.93 -4.91
C ALA A 77 20.94 2.29 -6.39
N LEU A 78 22.10 2.87 -6.72
CA LEU A 78 22.47 3.24 -8.09
C LEU A 78 22.64 2.00 -8.98
N VAL A 79 23.29 0.95 -8.48
CA VAL A 79 23.40 -0.36 -9.15
C VAL A 79 22.00 -0.95 -9.41
N ALA A 80 21.15 -0.97 -8.39
CA ALA A 80 19.79 -1.49 -8.51
C ALA A 80 18.95 -0.69 -9.52
N HIS A 81 19.08 0.63 -9.53
CA HIS A 81 18.43 1.52 -10.48
C HIS A 81 18.89 1.25 -11.92
N GLN A 82 20.19 1.10 -12.16
CA GLN A 82 20.72 0.77 -13.48
C GLN A 82 20.20 -0.61 -13.96
N ALA A 83 20.14 -1.60 -13.07
CA ALA A 83 19.59 -2.92 -13.38
C ALA A 83 18.08 -2.85 -13.70
N ALA A 84 17.31 -2.07 -12.94
CA ALA A 84 15.89 -1.85 -13.18
C ALA A 84 15.66 -1.15 -14.53
N ARG A 85 16.47 -0.14 -14.86
CA ARG A 85 16.40 0.57 -16.14
C ARG A 85 16.66 -0.36 -17.33
N LYS A 86 17.69 -1.21 -17.26
CA LYS A 86 17.95 -2.23 -18.29
C LYS A 86 16.77 -3.19 -18.48
N ARG A 87 16.14 -3.64 -17.39
CA ARG A 87 14.94 -4.49 -17.46
C ARG A 87 13.76 -3.76 -18.09
N TYR A 88 13.55 -2.50 -17.73
CA TYR A 88 12.52 -1.67 -18.32
C TYR A 88 12.73 -1.48 -19.83
N ASP A 89 13.96 -1.14 -20.24
CA ASP A 89 14.31 -0.97 -21.66
C ASP A 89 14.15 -2.30 -22.44
N GLY A 90 14.51 -3.44 -21.82
CA GLY A 90 14.25 -4.78 -22.37
C GLY A 90 12.75 -5.04 -22.58
N LEU A 91 11.93 -4.85 -21.54
CA LEU A 91 10.48 -5.00 -21.64
C LEU A 91 9.85 -4.03 -22.65
N LYS A 92 10.37 -2.81 -22.74
CA LYS A 92 9.94 -1.81 -23.72
C LYS A 92 10.24 -2.29 -25.15
N SER A 93 11.42 -2.89 -25.37
CA SER A 93 11.78 -3.46 -26.67
C SER A 93 10.92 -4.69 -27.02
N GLU A 94 10.61 -5.55 -26.04
CA GLU A 94 9.71 -6.68 -26.23
C GLU A 94 8.29 -6.22 -26.56
N LEU A 95 7.76 -5.21 -25.84
CA LEU A 95 6.47 -4.59 -26.13
C LEU A 95 6.45 -3.95 -27.52
N GLN A 96 7.53 -3.31 -27.94
CA GLN A 96 7.65 -2.77 -29.29
C GLN A 96 7.68 -3.87 -30.35
N SER A 97 8.29 -5.03 -30.07
CA SER A 97 8.29 -6.18 -30.97
C SER A 97 6.92 -6.88 -31.06
N LEU A 98 6.12 -6.82 -29.99
CA LEU A 98 4.76 -7.36 -29.91
C LEU A 98 3.70 -6.35 -30.37
N SER A 99 4.07 -5.10 -30.60
CA SER A 99 3.17 -4.06 -31.08
C SER A 99 2.61 -4.43 -32.46
N PRO A 100 1.29 -4.31 -32.70
CA PRO A 100 0.60 -4.89 -33.85
C PRO A 100 0.98 -4.29 -35.22
N GLY A 101 1.89 -3.30 -35.26
CA GLY A 101 2.40 -2.72 -36.51
C GLY A 101 3.29 -3.64 -37.34
N ASN A 102 3.82 -4.74 -36.77
CA ASN A 102 4.71 -5.69 -37.45
C ASN A 102 4.12 -7.11 -37.61
N ALA A 103 2.84 -7.31 -37.26
CA ALA A 103 2.14 -8.57 -37.50
C ALA A 103 1.73 -8.68 -38.98
N GLY A 104 2.72 -8.99 -39.83
CA GLY A 104 2.45 -9.46 -41.18
C GLY A 104 1.63 -10.74 -41.13
N HIS A 105 0.31 -10.59 -41.30
CA HIS A 105 -0.61 -11.53 -41.94
C HIS A 105 -0.28 -13.03 -41.83
N ILE A 106 -0.09 -13.59 -40.63
CA ILE A 106 -0.19 -15.03 -40.43
C ILE A 106 -1.66 -15.33 -40.12
N ALA A 107 -2.38 -15.75 -41.15
CA ALA A 107 -3.71 -16.34 -40.99
C ALA A 107 -3.62 -17.47 -39.96
N PRO A 108 -4.45 -17.47 -38.90
CA PRO A 108 -4.37 -18.49 -37.87
C PRO A 108 -4.81 -19.83 -38.45
N GLN A 109 -3.87 -20.77 -38.51
CA GLN A 109 -4.15 -22.17 -38.81
C GLN A 109 -5.05 -22.73 -37.69
N PRO A 110 -6.20 -23.35 -38.02
CA PRO A 110 -7.08 -23.96 -37.03
C PRO A 110 -6.39 -25.22 -36.50
N GLY A 111 -5.88 -25.15 -35.27
CA GLY A 111 -5.20 -26.27 -34.63
C GLY A 111 -4.04 -25.90 -33.70
N SER A 112 -3.75 -24.61 -33.48
CA SER A 112 -2.82 -24.22 -32.42
C SER A 112 -3.53 -24.22 -31.06
N ASP A 113 -3.11 -25.11 -30.17
CA ASP A 113 -3.53 -25.20 -28.77
C ASP A 113 -3.53 -23.83 -28.04
N SER A 114 -2.73 -22.86 -28.51
CA SER A 114 -2.65 -21.50 -27.95
C SER A 114 -3.96 -20.70 -28.08
N THR A 115 -4.70 -20.83 -29.19
CA THR A 115 -6.00 -20.14 -29.37
C THR A 115 -7.10 -20.76 -28.52
N ASP A 116 -7.00 -22.07 -28.28
CA ASP A 116 -7.92 -22.82 -27.44
C ASP A 116 -7.69 -22.48 -25.96
N VAL A 117 -6.44 -22.30 -25.53
CA VAL A 117 -6.12 -21.79 -24.19
C VAL A 117 -6.69 -20.38 -23.98
N LEU A 118 -6.57 -19.48 -24.96
CA LEU A 118 -7.11 -18.11 -24.86
C LEU A 118 -8.64 -18.08 -24.85
N SER A 119 -9.30 -18.95 -25.62
CA SER A 119 -10.75 -19.06 -25.63
C SER A 119 -11.27 -19.63 -24.30
N LEU A 120 -10.56 -20.62 -23.73
CA LEU A 120 -10.83 -21.17 -22.40
C LEU A 120 -10.60 -20.16 -21.29
N LEU A 121 -9.54 -19.35 -21.35
CA LEU A 121 -9.31 -18.25 -20.39
C LEU A 121 -10.44 -17.22 -20.44
N ARG A 122 -10.88 -16.83 -21.65
CA ARG A 122 -12.03 -15.94 -21.82
C ARG A 122 -13.34 -16.55 -21.31
N ALA A 123 -13.56 -17.85 -21.52
CA ALA A 123 -14.73 -18.56 -21.00
C ALA A 123 -14.71 -18.64 -19.47
N ARG A 124 -13.53 -18.88 -18.87
CA ARG A 124 -13.34 -18.90 -17.40
C ARG A 124 -13.54 -17.53 -16.77
N GLU A 125 -13.05 -16.47 -17.41
CA GLU A 125 -13.26 -15.10 -16.97
C GLU A 125 -14.75 -14.73 -17.00
N LYS A 126 -15.47 -15.12 -18.06
CA LYS A 126 -16.94 -14.96 -18.11
C LYS A 126 -17.63 -15.72 -16.98
N ARG A 127 -17.22 -16.97 -16.70
CA ARG A 127 -17.77 -17.78 -15.59
C ARG A 127 -17.52 -17.13 -14.23
N ARG A 128 -16.32 -16.59 -13.98
CA ARG A 128 -16.01 -15.86 -12.73
C ARG A 128 -16.92 -14.66 -12.54
N ARG A 129 -17.11 -13.85 -13.58
CA ARG A 129 -18.02 -12.69 -13.54
C ARG A 129 -19.45 -13.12 -13.24
N LEU A 130 -19.92 -14.19 -13.88
CA LEU A 130 -21.25 -14.74 -13.62
C LEU A 130 -21.39 -15.28 -12.18
N LEU A 131 -20.36 -15.90 -11.61
CA LEU A 131 -20.37 -16.35 -10.21
C LEU A 131 -20.36 -15.19 -9.21
N VAL A 132 -19.66 -14.10 -9.51
CA VAL A 132 -19.72 -12.88 -8.69
C VAL A 132 -21.13 -12.26 -8.75
N LEU A 133 -21.72 -12.22 -9.94
CA LEU A 133 -23.10 -11.76 -10.12
C LEU A 133 -24.10 -12.66 -9.41
N SER A 134 -23.96 -13.99 -9.50
CA SER A 134 -24.85 -14.92 -8.79
C SER A 134 -24.70 -14.78 -7.28
N HIS A 135 -23.47 -14.71 -6.75
CA HIS A 135 -23.25 -14.49 -5.32
C HIS A 135 -23.77 -13.11 -4.86
N ALA A 136 -23.68 -12.07 -5.70
CA ALA A 136 -24.25 -10.77 -5.39
C ALA A 136 -25.78 -10.82 -5.38
N LEU A 137 -26.40 -11.57 -6.30
CA LEU A 137 -27.85 -11.79 -6.35
C LEU A 137 -28.34 -12.63 -5.16
N ASP A 138 -27.65 -13.73 -4.84
CA ASP A 138 -27.93 -14.55 -3.66
C ASP A 138 -27.80 -13.71 -2.38
N GLY A 139 -26.77 -12.84 -2.30
CA GLY A 139 -26.60 -11.91 -1.19
C GLY A 139 -27.70 -10.83 -1.08
N ILE A 140 -28.31 -10.43 -2.21
CA ILE A 140 -29.47 -9.52 -2.24
C ILE A 140 -30.74 -10.29 -1.86
N GLU A 141 -30.88 -11.55 -2.27
CA GLU A 141 -32.00 -12.41 -1.89
C GLU A 141 -31.97 -12.75 -0.40
N ASP A 142 -30.79 -13.09 0.14
CA ASP A 142 -30.57 -13.30 1.57
C ASP A 142 -30.79 -12.01 2.38
N ALA A 143 -30.33 -10.85 1.88
CA ALA A 143 -30.59 -9.56 2.52
C ALA A 143 -32.07 -9.14 2.42
N GLY A 144 -32.74 -9.45 1.31
CA GLY A 144 -34.17 -9.19 1.09
C GLY A 144 -35.07 -10.11 1.93
N SER A 145 -34.68 -11.37 2.10
CA SER A 145 -35.35 -12.35 2.97
C SER A 145 -35.12 -12.02 4.46
N ALA A 146 -33.93 -11.54 4.82
CA ALA A 146 -33.64 -11.03 6.15
C ALA A 146 -34.44 -9.76 6.51
N LEU A 147 -34.68 -8.86 5.55
CA LEU A 147 -35.54 -7.68 5.73
C LEU A 147 -37.02 -8.03 5.97
N GLY A 148 -37.46 -9.24 5.60
CA GLY A 148 -38.82 -9.72 5.81
C GLY A 148 -39.10 -10.20 7.25
N SER A 149 -38.07 -10.48 8.07
CA SER A 149 -38.28 -10.99 9.43
C SER A 149 -37.45 -10.34 10.55
N VAL A 150 -36.48 -9.48 10.23
CA VAL A 150 -35.64 -8.84 11.25
C VAL A 150 -35.58 -7.34 11.04
N ALA A 151 -35.86 -6.58 12.11
CA ALA A 151 -35.80 -5.13 12.13
C ALA A 151 -34.41 -4.65 11.70
N ILE A 152 -34.38 -3.69 10.78
CA ILE A 152 -33.18 -3.15 10.11
C ILE A 152 -32.07 -2.75 11.12
N ASP A 153 -32.47 -2.34 12.33
CA ASP A 153 -31.57 -1.99 13.44
C ASP A 153 -30.66 -3.14 13.89
N ASP A 154 -31.10 -4.39 13.82
CA ASP A 154 -30.32 -5.56 14.24
C ASP A 154 -29.28 -5.98 13.19
N VAL A 155 -29.58 -5.74 11.91
CA VAL A 155 -28.64 -5.95 10.80
C VAL A 155 -27.53 -4.88 10.86
N VAL A 156 -27.88 -3.64 11.16
CA VAL A 156 -26.92 -2.54 11.36
C VAL A 156 -26.03 -2.83 12.58
N ARG A 157 -26.60 -3.30 13.70
CA ARG A 157 -25.87 -3.65 14.92
C ARG A 157 -24.88 -4.80 14.72
N LYS A 158 -25.23 -5.82 13.92
CA LYS A 158 -24.33 -6.94 13.60
C LYS A 158 -23.19 -6.57 12.65
N ARG A 159 -23.40 -5.61 11.75
CA ARG A 159 -22.42 -5.25 10.71
C ARG A 159 -21.52 -4.09 11.09
N ALA A 160 -22.01 -3.14 11.89
CA ALA A 160 -21.27 -1.97 12.34
C ALA A 160 -20.63 -2.13 13.73
N GLY A 161 -20.97 -3.18 14.48
CA GLY A 161 -20.58 -3.33 15.88
C GLY A 161 -21.37 -2.38 16.80
N GLU A 162 -21.32 -2.65 18.10
CA GLU A 162 -21.95 -1.78 19.11
C GLU A 162 -21.17 -0.46 19.17
N VAL A 163 -21.82 0.63 18.77
CA VAL A 163 -21.23 1.97 18.80
C VAL A 163 -20.89 2.28 20.26
N PRO A 164 -19.61 2.59 20.59
CA PRO A 164 -19.26 2.90 21.96
C PRO A 164 -20.04 4.13 22.41
N VAL A 165 -20.74 3.99 23.55
CA VAL A 165 -21.42 5.10 24.20
C VAL A 165 -20.36 6.18 24.45
N PRO A 166 -20.48 7.38 23.87
CA PRO A 166 -19.52 8.45 24.14
C PRO A 166 -19.52 8.74 25.64
N PRO A 167 -18.36 8.98 26.26
CA PRO A 167 -18.30 9.34 27.66
C PRO A 167 -19.21 10.56 27.86
N SER A 168 -20.19 10.40 28.74
CA SER A 168 -21.07 11.47 29.17
C SER A 168 -20.17 12.63 29.63
N ASN A 169 -20.13 13.72 28.85
CA ASN A 169 -19.59 15.01 29.28
C ASN A 169 -20.52 15.58 30.37
N SER A 170 -20.53 14.90 31.52
CA SER A 170 -21.33 15.19 32.71
C SER A 170 -20.54 16.07 33.67
N GLN A 171 -20.01 17.18 33.15
CA GLN A 171 -19.44 18.19 34.01
C GLN A 171 -19.90 19.62 33.71
N HIS A 172 -20.72 19.83 32.67
CA HIS A 172 -21.27 21.18 32.38
C HIS A 172 -22.80 21.32 32.51
N ASP A 173 -23.56 20.23 32.62
CA ASP A 173 -25.03 20.29 32.68
C ASP A 173 -25.63 20.31 34.10
N ALA A 174 -24.79 20.31 35.15
CA ALA A 174 -25.29 20.37 36.53
C ALA A 174 -25.83 21.76 36.94
N ALA A 175 -25.71 22.78 36.10
CA ALA A 175 -26.08 24.16 36.44
C ALA A 175 -27.47 24.61 35.95
N ASN A 176 -28.15 23.86 35.07
CA ASN A 176 -29.50 24.23 34.60
C ASN A 176 -30.39 22.99 34.47
N GLY A 177 -30.89 22.53 35.61
CA GLY A 177 -31.85 21.44 35.71
C GLY A 177 -33.23 21.81 35.15
N HIS A 178 -33.38 21.82 33.82
CA HIS A 178 -34.68 21.57 33.16
C HIS A 178 -34.58 21.39 31.62
N GLY A 179 -33.45 21.67 30.96
CA GLY A 179 -33.40 21.78 29.50
C GLY A 179 -33.32 20.47 28.70
N GLY A 180 -32.70 19.42 29.25
CA GLY A 180 -32.38 18.20 28.49
C GLY A 180 -33.57 17.28 28.19
N VAL A 181 -34.55 17.23 29.09
CA VAL A 181 -35.77 16.41 28.91
C VAL A 181 -36.75 17.13 27.98
N ASP A 182 -36.85 18.46 28.10
CA ASP A 182 -37.72 19.30 27.26
C ASP A 182 -37.23 19.30 25.80
N ALA A 183 -35.92 19.33 25.55
CA ALA A 183 -35.36 19.23 24.19
C ALA A 183 -35.67 17.89 23.51
N ARG A 184 -35.60 16.76 24.25
CA ARG A 184 -35.92 15.43 23.70
C ARG A 184 -37.41 15.23 23.49
N GLN A 185 -38.26 15.76 24.36
CA GLN A 185 -39.71 15.77 24.17
C GLN A 185 -40.10 16.61 22.95
N ARG A 186 -39.55 17.83 22.82
CA ARG A 186 -39.75 18.69 21.64
C ARG A 186 -39.24 18.04 20.35
N LEU A 187 -38.13 17.31 20.40
CA LEU A 187 -37.63 16.53 19.25
C LEU A 187 -38.59 15.39 18.89
N GLY A 188 -39.14 14.69 19.89
CA GLY A 188 -40.14 13.64 19.68
C GLY A 188 -41.46 14.18 19.11
N GLU A 189 -41.89 15.36 19.57
CA GLU A 189 -43.06 16.07 19.04
C GLU A 189 -42.81 16.55 17.61
N LEU A 190 -41.63 17.07 17.31
CA LEU A 190 -41.21 17.44 15.95
C LEU A 190 -41.20 16.22 15.03
N GLN A 191 -40.62 15.09 15.46
CA GLN A 191 -40.61 13.86 14.69
C GLN A 191 -42.03 13.35 14.43
N ARG A 192 -42.92 13.42 15.42
CA ARG A 192 -44.33 13.04 15.27
C ARG A 192 -45.07 14.00 14.33
N ALA A 193 -44.79 15.30 14.41
CA ALA A 193 -45.37 16.31 13.52
C ALA A 193 -44.88 16.15 12.08
N VAL A 194 -43.60 15.86 11.86
CA VAL A 194 -43.01 15.63 10.54
C VAL A 194 -43.55 14.34 9.91
N LEU A 195 -43.69 13.26 10.69
CA LEU A 195 -44.28 12.02 10.20
C LEU A 195 -45.78 12.19 9.90
N SER A 196 -46.51 12.94 10.71
CA SER A 196 -47.91 13.30 10.45
C SER A 196 -48.04 14.17 9.19
N ALA A 197 -47.16 15.15 9.01
CA ALA A 197 -47.12 16.01 7.83
C ALA A 197 -46.79 15.20 6.57
N LYS A 198 -45.80 14.31 6.63
CA LYS A 198 -45.47 13.40 5.52
C LYS A 198 -46.66 12.50 5.16
N GLY A 199 -47.35 11.93 6.16
CA GLY A 199 -48.55 11.13 5.93
C GLY A 199 -49.75 11.94 5.42
N ALA A 200 -49.84 13.23 5.73
CA ALA A 200 -50.83 14.13 5.14
C ALA A 200 -50.49 14.46 3.68
N VAL A 201 -49.22 14.74 3.37
CA VAL A 201 -48.73 15.00 2.00
C VAL A 201 -48.92 13.78 1.11
N GLU A 202 -48.62 12.57 1.57
CA GLU A 202 -48.87 11.35 0.79
C GLU A 202 -50.37 11.10 0.55
N ARG A 203 -51.24 11.47 1.50
CA ARG A 203 -52.70 11.37 1.33
C ARG A 203 -53.23 12.43 0.36
N CYS A 204 -52.73 13.66 0.43
CA CYS A 204 -53.03 14.69 -0.56
C CYS A 204 -52.53 14.27 -1.94
N GLN A 205 -51.29 13.81 -2.06
CA GLN A 205 -50.70 13.35 -3.34
C GLN A 205 -51.46 12.17 -3.96
N ARG A 206 -51.97 11.23 -3.15
CA ARG A 206 -52.88 10.17 -3.63
C ARG A 206 -54.26 10.70 -4.00
N SER A 207 -54.75 11.75 -3.34
CA SER A 207 -56.03 12.40 -3.66
C SER A 207 -55.95 13.30 -4.91
N GLU A 208 -54.80 13.94 -5.16
CA GLU A 208 -54.56 14.81 -6.33
C GLU A 208 -54.41 14.00 -7.62
N LEU A 209 -53.86 12.79 -7.54
CA LEU A 209 -53.84 11.86 -8.68
C LEU A 209 -55.25 11.37 -9.11
N GLY A 210 -56.29 11.64 -8.31
CA GLY A 210 -57.68 11.31 -8.59
C GLY A 210 -58.57 12.51 -8.96
N ARG A 211 -58.08 13.75 -8.89
CA ARG A 211 -58.90 14.95 -9.16
C ARG A 211 -58.19 15.85 -10.16
N GLY A 212 -58.68 15.84 -11.39
CA GLY A 212 -58.25 16.76 -12.44
C GLY A 212 -58.41 18.21 -11.99
N THR A 213 -57.36 18.99 -12.30
CA THR A 213 -57.29 20.43 -12.59
C THR A 213 -58.21 21.35 -11.77
N GLU A 214 -57.63 22.29 -11.02
CA GLU A 214 -57.72 23.74 -11.28
C GLU A 214 -57.30 24.58 -10.06
N SER A 215 -56.46 25.59 -10.35
CA SER A 215 -56.20 26.83 -9.60
C SER A 215 -55.82 26.72 -8.11
N GLY A 216 -54.51 26.76 -7.84
CA GLY A 216 -53.95 27.01 -6.49
C GLY A 216 -52.47 26.66 -6.31
N SER A 217 -51.87 25.92 -7.25
CA SER A 217 -50.57 25.25 -7.04
C SER A 217 -49.32 26.12 -7.23
N GLY A 218 -49.44 27.36 -7.72
CA GLY A 218 -48.26 28.22 -7.98
C GLY A 218 -47.59 28.73 -6.70
N GLU A 219 -48.39 29.22 -5.75
CA GLU A 219 -47.90 29.73 -4.46
C GLU A 219 -47.45 28.59 -3.55
N GLU A 220 -48.14 27.45 -3.60
CA GLU A 220 -47.75 26.27 -2.82
C GLU A 220 -46.46 25.65 -3.35
N LEU A 221 -46.26 25.56 -4.68
CA LEU A 221 -44.99 25.13 -5.26
C LEU A 221 -43.86 26.13 -4.94
N TYR A 222 -44.15 27.43 -4.93
CA TYR A 222 -43.17 28.45 -4.54
C TYR A 222 -42.80 28.36 -3.06
N ALA A 223 -43.78 28.16 -2.17
CA ALA A 223 -43.55 27.93 -0.75
C ALA A 223 -42.79 26.62 -0.51
N LEU A 224 -43.08 25.55 -1.26
CA LEU A 224 -42.32 24.30 -1.21
C LEU A 224 -40.89 24.46 -1.71
N GLN A 225 -40.69 25.27 -2.75
CA GLN A 225 -39.36 25.56 -3.27
C GLN A 225 -38.57 26.45 -2.30
N GLN A 226 -39.23 27.36 -1.60
CA GLN A 226 -38.62 28.22 -0.59
C GLN A 226 -38.25 27.44 0.68
N THR A 227 -39.16 26.59 1.17
CA THR A 227 -38.87 25.69 2.30
C THR A 227 -37.75 24.71 1.93
N ARG A 228 -37.72 24.18 0.70
CA ARG A 228 -36.61 23.35 0.22
C ARG A 228 -35.28 24.11 0.26
N LYS A 229 -35.25 25.36 -0.23
CA LYS A 229 -34.04 26.20 -0.19
C LYS A 229 -33.59 26.49 1.25
N GLU A 230 -34.53 26.76 2.15
CA GLU A 230 -34.24 27.01 3.56
C GLU A 230 -33.70 25.76 4.27
N LEU A 231 -34.24 24.59 3.95
CA LEU A 231 -33.81 23.29 4.49
C LEU A 231 -32.44 22.90 3.96
N ILE A 232 -32.15 23.17 2.67
CA ILE A 232 -30.80 23.03 2.10
C ILE A 232 -29.83 23.96 2.83
N GLY A 233 -30.16 25.24 2.99
CA GLY A 233 -29.31 26.19 3.71
C GLY A 233 -29.16 25.86 5.20
N TRP A 234 -30.13 25.17 5.81
CA TRP A 234 -30.00 24.65 7.18
C TRP A 234 -29.07 23.44 7.23
N ILE A 235 -29.20 22.48 6.30
CA ILE A 235 -28.31 21.32 6.19
C ILE A 235 -26.88 21.76 5.90
N GLU A 236 -26.67 22.71 4.98
CA GLU A 236 -25.35 23.27 4.69
C GLU A 236 -24.73 23.96 5.91
N ARG A 237 -25.52 24.71 6.69
CA ARG A 237 -25.05 25.29 7.96
C ARG A 237 -24.71 24.24 9.01
N GLN A 238 -25.49 23.16 9.10
CA GLN A 238 -25.18 22.05 10.00
C GLN A 238 -23.93 21.27 9.54
N LEU A 239 -23.75 21.07 8.24
CA LEU A 239 -22.55 20.45 7.67
C LEU A 239 -21.30 21.32 7.86
N ALA A 240 -21.43 22.64 7.75
CA ALA A 240 -20.34 23.57 8.07
C ALA A 240 -19.95 23.48 9.55
N LEU A 241 -20.92 23.40 10.47
CA LEU A 241 -20.68 23.23 11.91
C LEU A 241 -19.98 21.89 12.22
N VAL A 242 -20.34 20.82 11.51
CA VAL A 242 -19.71 19.49 11.65
C VAL A 242 -18.30 19.48 11.05
N GLY A 243 -18.06 20.25 9.99
CA GLY A 243 -16.73 20.47 9.42
C GLY A 243 -15.78 21.25 10.35
N GLU A 244 -16.29 22.22 11.10
CA GLU A 244 -15.51 23.00 12.08
C GLU A 244 -15.18 22.19 13.35
N GLY A 245 -16.08 21.32 13.82
CA GLY A 245 -15.88 20.49 15.02
C GLY A 245 -14.81 19.38 14.91
N GLN A 246 -14.33 19.08 13.70
CA GLN A 246 -13.21 18.16 13.45
C GLN A 246 -11.89 18.88 13.07
N ALA A 247 -11.89 20.21 12.99
CA ALA A 247 -10.78 21.00 12.46
C ALA A 247 -9.93 21.74 13.52
N GLU A 248 -10.12 21.47 14.82
CA GLU A 248 -9.26 22.04 15.88
C GLU A 248 -8.12 21.12 16.34
N SER A 249 -7.88 20.00 15.65
CA SER A 249 -6.72 19.13 15.91
C SER A 249 -5.95 18.75 14.65
N GLU A 250 -5.86 19.66 13.66
CA GLU A 250 -4.78 19.57 12.67
C GLU A 250 -4.62 20.93 11.98
N LYS A 251 -3.71 21.75 12.52
CA LYS A 251 -3.31 23.01 11.88
C LYS A 251 -2.41 22.67 10.69
N VAL A 252 -3.01 22.20 9.61
CA VAL A 252 -2.39 22.12 8.28
C VAL A 252 -2.94 23.30 7.47
N LEU A 253 -2.01 24.18 7.09
CA LEU A 253 -2.28 25.37 6.30
C LEU A 253 -2.98 25.00 4.99
N ALA A 254 -4.09 25.70 4.74
CA ALA A 254 -4.92 25.60 3.56
C ALA A 254 -4.18 26.09 2.29
N THR A 255 -4.17 25.27 1.26
CA THR A 255 -4.00 25.69 -0.14
C THR A 255 -5.40 25.97 -0.74
N PRO A 256 -5.63 27.09 -1.45
CA PRO A 256 -6.92 27.36 -2.07
C PRO A 256 -7.07 26.54 -3.35
N SER A 257 -7.95 25.54 -3.34
CA SER A 257 -8.46 24.93 -4.57
C SER A 257 -9.82 25.53 -4.89
N SER A 258 -9.85 26.44 -5.88
CA SER A 258 -11.06 26.78 -6.61
C SER A 258 -11.15 25.84 -7.80
N THR A 259 -12.15 24.97 -7.79
CA THR A 259 -12.55 24.16 -8.93
C THR A 259 -13.18 25.05 -10.00
N ASN A 260 -12.68 24.98 -11.25
CA ASN A 260 -13.50 24.59 -12.39
C ASN A 260 -12.65 24.32 -13.63
N GLY A 261 -13.09 23.30 -14.37
CA GLY A 261 -12.29 22.58 -15.36
C GLY A 261 -11.75 23.42 -16.51
N ASN A 262 -10.55 23.06 -16.95
CA ASN A 262 -10.31 22.86 -18.36
C ASN A 262 -9.20 21.84 -18.56
N VAL A 263 -9.40 20.96 -19.54
CA VAL A 263 -8.37 20.07 -20.05
C VAL A 263 -7.29 20.94 -20.68
N GLY A 264 -6.14 21.04 -20.01
CA GLY A 264 -4.99 21.81 -20.46
C GLY A 264 -3.81 21.53 -19.54
N GLU A 265 -2.84 20.79 -20.07
CA GLU A 265 -1.42 20.78 -19.70
C GLU A 265 -1.06 21.66 -18.50
N VAL A 266 -0.88 21.04 -17.33
CA VAL A 266 -0.43 21.72 -16.11
C VAL A 266 1.05 22.10 -16.30
N ALA A 267 1.27 23.21 -17.00
CA ALA A 267 2.48 23.99 -16.84
C ALA A 267 2.40 24.65 -15.46
N VAL A 268 2.83 23.93 -14.42
CA VAL A 268 3.19 24.55 -13.15
C VAL A 268 4.17 25.67 -13.50
N SER A 269 3.78 26.91 -13.24
CA SER A 269 4.59 28.07 -13.59
C SER A 269 5.90 27.98 -12.80
N ILE A 270 7.00 28.37 -13.43
CA ILE A 270 8.34 28.35 -12.81
C ILE A 270 8.33 29.18 -11.52
N GLU A 271 7.54 30.24 -11.49
CA GLU A 271 7.31 31.11 -10.33
C GLU A 271 6.70 30.35 -9.13
N GLU A 272 5.74 29.45 -9.34
CA GLU A 272 5.19 28.60 -8.25
C GLU A 272 6.23 27.62 -7.70
N ILE A 273 7.15 27.14 -8.55
CA ILE A 273 8.23 26.26 -8.12
C ILE A 273 9.26 27.06 -7.31
N GLU A 274 9.57 28.28 -7.74
CA GLU A 274 10.47 29.20 -7.02
C GLU A 274 9.93 29.53 -5.63
N ASP A 275 8.64 29.88 -5.51
CA ASP A 275 7.99 30.18 -4.24
C ASP A 275 7.98 28.96 -3.29
N LEU A 276 7.69 27.76 -3.82
CA LEU A 276 7.75 26.52 -3.04
C LEU A 276 9.18 26.19 -2.59
N TYR A 277 10.17 26.50 -3.41
CA TYR A 277 11.58 26.26 -3.09
C TYR A 277 12.11 27.26 -2.07
N GLU A 278 11.66 28.52 -2.14
CA GLU A 278 11.97 29.55 -1.14
C GLU A 278 11.37 29.19 0.22
N GLY A 279 10.09 28.79 0.27
CA GLY A 279 9.47 28.29 1.50
C GLY A 279 10.16 27.06 2.09
N TYR A 280 10.66 26.15 1.23
CA TYR A 280 11.48 25.02 1.67
C TYR A 280 12.83 25.45 2.26
N LEU A 281 13.50 26.43 1.65
CA LEU A 281 14.78 26.96 2.16
C LEU A 281 14.60 27.70 3.49
N GLU A 282 13.53 28.47 3.65
CA GLU A 282 13.19 29.14 4.90
C GLU A 282 12.95 28.13 6.02
N ALA A 283 12.09 27.13 5.79
CA ALA A 283 11.81 26.08 6.77
C ALA A 283 13.09 25.33 7.18
N ARG A 284 13.97 25.05 6.21
CA ARG A 284 15.24 24.37 6.45
C ARG A 284 16.23 25.24 7.21
N SER A 285 16.30 26.54 6.92
CA SER A 285 17.16 27.48 7.66
C SER A 285 16.69 27.66 9.10
N SER A 286 15.37 27.73 9.33
CA SER A 286 14.78 27.77 10.68
C SER A 286 15.11 26.50 11.47
N LEU A 287 15.01 25.33 10.85
CA LEU A 287 15.38 24.05 11.47
C LEU A 287 16.88 23.96 11.77
N LEU A 288 17.73 24.51 10.90
CA LEU A 288 19.17 24.60 11.17
C LEU A 288 19.49 25.57 12.30
N GLN A 289 18.76 26.70 12.43
CA GLN A 289 18.92 27.62 13.55
C GLN A 289 18.52 26.98 14.88
N THR A 290 17.44 26.20 14.92
CA THR A 290 17.03 25.47 16.13
C THR A 290 18.00 24.34 16.51
N LEU A 291 18.67 23.73 15.53
CA LEU A 291 19.75 22.77 15.78
C LEU A 291 21.08 23.42 16.15
N GLN A 292 21.36 24.63 15.66
CA GLN A 292 22.57 25.40 15.98
C GLN A 292 22.47 26.17 17.29
N SER A 293 21.27 26.42 17.80
CA SER A 293 21.09 26.86 19.19
C SER A 293 21.54 25.73 20.12
N LYS A 294 22.82 25.77 20.51
CA LYS A 294 23.41 24.93 21.56
C LYS A 294 22.47 24.96 22.77
N PRO A 295 22.17 23.82 23.41
CA PRO A 295 21.41 23.82 24.65
C PRO A 295 22.08 24.79 25.62
N ARG A 296 21.33 25.76 26.14
CA ARG A 296 21.81 26.58 27.25
C ARG A 296 22.12 25.62 28.39
N ASP A 297 23.40 25.45 28.68
CA ASP A 297 23.86 24.81 29.90
C ASP A 297 23.20 25.56 31.06
N PHE A 298 22.30 24.89 31.79
CA PHE A 298 21.76 25.40 33.02
C PHE A 298 22.92 25.46 34.01
N ASP A 299 23.40 26.68 34.23
CA ASP A 299 24.43 27.02 35.21
C ASP A 299 23.91 26.61 36.60
N HIS A 300 24.28 25.42 37.06
CA HIS A 300 24.14 25.04 38.46
C HIS A 300 25.20 25.80 39.23
N GLY A 301 24.79 26.95 39.75
CA GLY A 301 25.61 27.81 40.59
C GLY A 301 26.33 27.01 41.66
N ASP A 302 27.64 27.16 41.64
CA ASP A 302 28.61 26.76 42.65
C ASP A 302 28.16 27.26 44.03
N GLY A 303 27.74 26.32 44.86
CA GLY A 303 27.30 26.52 46.23
C GLY A 303 28.32 25.96 47.22
N SER A 304 29.48 26.61 47.27
CA SER A 304 30.32 26.88 48.46
C SER A 304 30.21 25.90 49.64
N ASN A 305 31.32 25.19 49.86
CA ASN A 305 31.76 24.56 51.11
C ASN A 305 31.13 25.18 52.38
N HIS A 306 30.24 24.44 53.03
CA HIS A 306 29.94 24.62 54.45
C HIS A 306 30.25 23.32 55.20
N THR A 307 31.35 23.38 55.94
CA THR A 307 31.65 22.61 57.14
C THR A 307 30.41 22.13 57.86
N PHE A 308 30.33 20.82 58.10
CA PHE A 308 29.47 20.25 59.12
C PHE A 308 29.72 20.95 60.45
N PRO A 309 28.65 21.36 61.15
CA PRO A 309 28.50 20.73 62.44
C PRO A 309 27.04 20.38 62.77
N ARG A 310 26.95 19.22 63.41
CA ARG A 310 26.06 18.96 64.53
C ARG A 310 24.60 18.68 64.18
N GLU A 311 24.28 17.41 64.39
CA GLU A 311 22.96 16.87 64.66
C GLU A 311 22.11 17.84 65.49
N SER A 312 21.11 18.42 64.85
CA SER A 312 19.91 18.91 65.51
C SER A 312 18.73 18.54 64.66
N ASN A 313 17.92 17.62 65.19
CA ASN A 313 16.62 17.22 64.67
C ASN A 313 15.79 18.46 64.33
N VAL A 314 15.63 18.72 63.04
CA VAL A 314 14.52 19.51 62.52
C VAL A 314 13.83 18.60 61.52
N GLU A 315 12.64 18.12 61.88
CA GLU A 315 11.71 17.52 60.93
C GLU A 315 11.37 18.60 59.91
N VAL A 316 12.15 18.67 58.84
CA VAL A 316 11.74 19.37 57.63
C VAL A 316 10.62 18.52 57.06
N ALA A 317 9.39 19.05 57.06
CA ALA A 317 8.28 18.46 56.35
C ALA A 317 8.64 18.41 54.86
N VAL A 318 9.30 17.34 54.45
CA VAL A 318 9.64 17.08 53.04
C VAL A 318 8.30 17.03 52.33
N THR A 319 8.06 18.03 51.48
CA THR A 319 6.82 18.08 50.74
C THR A 319 6.82 16.89 49.76
N PRO A 320 5.70 16.19 49.56
CA PRO A 320 5.65 15.02 48.66
C PRO A 320 6.11 15.36 47.23
N ALA A 321 6.08 16.65 46.86
CA ALA A 321 6.62 17.17 45.61
C ALA A 321 8.15 16.99 45.50
N GLU A 322 8.93 17.23 46.56
CA GLU A 322 10.39 17.05 46.56
C GLU A 322 10.79 15.57 46.43
N ILE A 323 9.93 14.66 46.91
CA ILE A 323 10.14 13.21 46.79
C ILE A 323 9.79 12.72 45.38
N LEU A 324 8.77 13.28 44.74
CA LEU A 324 8.25 12.81 43.45
C LEU A 324 8.95 13.43 42.24
N LEU A 325 9.43 14.68 42.33
CA LEU A 325 10.09 15.41 41.24
C LEU A 325 11.22 14.63 40.52
N PRO A 326 12.14 13.95 41.21
CA PRO A 326 13.21 13.20 40.53
C PRO A 326 12.71 11.99 39.73
N TYR A 327 11.49 11.51 39.99
CA TYR A 327 10.89 10.37 39.28
C TYR A 327 10.01 10.80 38.10
N VAL A 328 9.65 12.08 37.97
CA VAL A 328 8.78 12.57 36.90
C VAL A 328 9.46 12.45 35.53
N THR A 329 10.76 12.76 35.44
CA THR A 329 11.54 12.64 34.21
C THR A 329 11.65 11.19 33.71
N PRO A 330 12.09 10.20 34.51
CA PRO A 330 12.11 8.81 34.05
C PRO A 330 10.70 8.25 33.80
N LEU A 331 9.66 8.68 34.51
CA LEU A 331 8.28 8.28 34.20
C LEU A 331 7.80 8.84 32.86
N LEU A 332 8.17 10.08 32.53
CA LEU A 332 7.83 10.70 31.25
C LEU A 332 8.59 10.02 30.09
N GLU A 333 9.86 9.67 30.29
CA GLU A 333 10.64 8.88 29.34
C GLU A 333 10.07 7.46 29.17
N MET A 334 9.63 6.83 30.25
CA MET A 334 8.96 5.54 30.16
C MET A 334 7.66 5.65 29.36
N LYS A 335 6.86 6.68 29.61
CA LYS A 335 5.63 6.94 28.85
C LYS A 335 5.90 7.26 27.37
N SER A 336 6.98 7.97 27.04
CA SER A 336 7.35 8.22 25.65
C SER A 336 7.82 6.94 24.96
N SER A 337 8.57 6.09 25.67
CA SER A 337 8.98 4.76 25.18
C SER A 337 7.79 3.84 24.96
N GLU A 338 6.78 3.87 25.83
CA GLU A 338 5.53 3.11 25.69
C GLU A 338 4.78 3.54 24.43
N VAL A 339 4.65 4.85 24.21
CA VAL A 339 4.03 5.40 23.00
C VAL A 339 4.81 4.96 21.76
N ALA A 340 6.14 5.04 21.76
CA ALA A 340 6.96 4.60 20.64
C ALA A 340 6.81 3.08 20.36
N LEU A 341 6.80 2.25 21.40
CA LEU A 341 6.59 0.81 21.28
C LEU A 341 5.20 0.47 20.76
N SER A 342 4.16 1.16 21.23
CA SER A 342 2.79 0.94 20.75
C SER A 342 2.64 1.31 19.26
N GLN A 343 3.28 2.41 18.82
CA GLN A 343 3.34 2.79 17.41
C GLN A 343 4.07 1.74 16.56
N GLN A 344 5.23 1.26 17.03
CA GLN A 344 5.97 0.20 16.34
C GLN A 344 5.14 -1.08 16.26
N GLN A 345 4.43 -1.45 17.32
CA GLN A 345 3.56 -2.62 17.33
C GLN A 345 2.41 -2.47 16.32
N ALA A 346 1.79 -1.30 16.23
CA ALA A 346 0.75 -1.01 15.25
C ALA A 346 1.30 -1.07 13.81
N PHE A 347 2.48 -0.51 13.56
CA PHE A 347 3.17 -0.58 12.28
C PHE A 347 3.47 -2.03 11.87
N LEU A 348 4.04 -2.83 12.77
CA LEU A 348 4.35 -4.24 12.50
C LEU A 348 3.10 -5.07 12.25
N ARG A 349 1.99 -4.81 12.97
CA ARG A 349 0.71 -5.46 12.69
C ARG A 349 0.20 -5.12 11.29
N LYS A 350 0.29 -3.86 10.88
CA LYS A 350 -0.09 -3.44 9.53
C LYS A 350 0.76 -4.15 8.47
N GLU A 351 2.09 -4.12 8.62
CA GLU A 351 3.02 -4.83 7.72
C GLU A 351 2.76 -6.35 7.69
N LEU A 352 2.45 -6.96 8.82
CA LEU A 352 2.08 -8.38 8.86
C LEU A 352 0.80 -8.63 8.07
N THR A 353 -0.24 -7.82 8.27
CA THR A 353 -1.52 -7.99 7.55
C THR A 353 -1.38 -7.75 6.04
N THR A 354 -0.54 -6.81 5.62
CA THR A 354 -0.27 -6.57 4.19
C THR A 354 0.53 -7.72 3.60
N ALA A 355 1.54 -8.23 4.31
CA ALA A 355 2.31 -9.39 3.90
C ALA A 355 1.41 -10.64 3.79
N THR A 356 0.57 -10.93 4.79
CA THR A 356 -0.35 -12.07 4.75
C THR A 356 -1.37 -11.94 3.62
N ALA A 357 -1.91 -10.75 3.38
CA ALA A 357 -2.81 -10.51 2.27
C ALA A 357 -2.10 -10.70 0.91
N ALA A 358 -0.83 -10.32 0.81
CA ALA A 358 -0.02 -10.54 -0.38
C ALA A 358 0.27 -12.03 -0.62
N THR A 359 0.62 -12.78 0.44
CA THR A 359 0.83 -14.24 0.33
C THR A 359 -0.46 -14.96 -0.04
N ASP A 360 -1.60 -14.56 0.54
CA ASP A 360 -2.90 -15.15 0.20
C ASP A 360 -3.27 -14.91 -1.26
N ARG A 361 -2.98 -13.71 -1.79
CA ARG A 361 -3.19 -13.41 -3.21
C ARG A 361 -2.29 -14.25 -4.11
N LEU A 362 -1.01 -14.42 -3.75
CA LEU A 362 -0.08 -15.27 -4.51
C LEU A 362 -0.51 -16.74 -4.48
N LEU A 363 -0.92 -17.25 -3.31
CA LEU A 363 -1.42 -18.62 -3.18
C LEU A 363 -2.69 -18.84 -4.00
N ARG A 364 -3.64 -17.89 -3.99
CA ARG A 364 -4.83 -17.95 -4.85
C ARG A 364 -4.48 -17.92 -6.34
N ARG A 365 -3.52 -17.07 -6.72
CA ARG A 365 -3.03 -17.02 -8.10
C ARG A 365 -2.39 -18.35 -8.52
N HIS A 366 -1.54 -18.93 -7.69
CA HIS A 366 -0.97 -20.25 -7.95
C HIS A 366 -2.04 -21.36 -7.96
N ALA A 367 -3.09 -21.25 -7.14
CA ALA A 367 -4.24 -22.16 -7.20
C ALA A 367 -4.95 -22.07 -8.55
N ASP A 368 -5.17 -20.84 -9.03
CA ASP A 368 -5.82 -20.56 -10.31
C ASP A 368 -4.98 -20.97 -11.52
N GLU A 369 -3.65 -20.90 -11.40
CA GLU A 369 -2.68 -21.31 -12.43
C GLU A 369 -2.41 -22.84 -12.41
N SER A 370 -2.73 -23.53 -11.31
CA SER A 370 -2.52 -24.97 -11.17
C SER A 370 -3.61 -25.77 -11.89
N HIS A 371 -3.21 -26.64 -12.81
CA HIS A 371 -4.12 -27.56 -13.50
C HIS A 371 -4.58 -28.74 -12.63
N LEU A 372 -3.99 -28.94 -11.44
CA LEU A 372 -4.28 -30.05 -10.54
C LEU A 372 -5.41 -29.75 -9.55
N VAL A 373 -5.80 -28.47 -9.41
CA VAL A 373 -6.72 -28.02 -8.38
C VAL A 373 -7.92 -27.33 -9.04
N HIS A 374 -9.13 -27.61 -8.55
CA HIS A 374 -10.34 -27.00 -9.11
C HIS A 374 -10.45 -25.52 -8.68
N PRO A 375 -10.91 -24.62 -9.57
CA PRO A 375 -11.02 -23.20 -9.27
C PRO A 375 -12.00 -22.98 -8.10
N GLY A 376 -11.53 -22.39 -7.02
CA GLY A 376 -12.29 -22.19 -5.77
C GLY A 376 -11.66 -22.78 -4.51
N ALA A 377 -10.67 -23.68 -4.66
CA ALA A 377 -9.87 -24.21 -3.56
C ALA A 377 -8.84 -23.15 -3.08
N SER A 378 -9.35 -22.13 -2.40
CA SER A 378 -8.55 -21.00 -1.90
C SER A 378 -7.81 -21.32 -0.60
N ARG A 379 -8.13 -22.44 0.06
CA ARG A 379 -7.52 -22.86 1.32
C ARG A 379 -6.67 -24.11 1.13
N GLY A 380 -5.55 -24.21 1.86
CA GLY A 380 -4.64 -25.36 1.77
C GLY A 380 -5.28 -26.72 2.11
N LYS A 381 -6.39 -26.73 2.88
CA LYS A 381 -7.17 -27.96 3.13
C LYS A 381 -7.88 -28.46 1.87
N ASP A 382 -8.38 -27.54 1.04
CA ASP A 382 -9.08 -27.86 -0.20
C ASP A 382 -8.08 -28.39 -1.25
N TRP A 383 -6.82 -27.93 -1.20
CA TRP A 383 -5.73 -28.47 -2.01
C TRP A 383 -5.40 -29.91 -1.65
N ALA A 384 -5.36 -30.24 -0.35
CA ALA A 384 -5.11 -31.60 0.10
C ALA A 384 -6.22 -32.55 -0.36
N LEU A 385 -7.48 -32.11 -0.31
CA LEU A 385 -8.63 -32.88 -0.79
C LEU A 385 -8.62 -33.03 -2.31
N ALA A 386 -8.45 -31.93 -3.06
CA ALA A 386 -8.38 -31.96 -4.52
C ALA A 386 -7.21 -32.81 -5.03
N GLY A 387 -6.05 -32.73 -4.37
CA GLY A 387 -4.90 -33.57 -4.69
C GLY A 387 -5.15 -35.05 -4.42
N ALA A 388 -5.84 -35.38 -3.34
CA ALA A 388 -6.22 -36.76 -3.05
C ALA A 388 -7.22 -37.30 -4.09
N ASP A 389 -8.19 -36.49 -4.53
CA ASP A 389 -9.18 -36.91 -5.53
C ASP A 389 -8.59 -37.01 -6.94
N ALA A 390 -7.71 -36.08 -7.32
CA ALA A 390 -6.93 -36.19 -8.56
C ALA A 390 -6.00 -37.43 -8.54
N GLY A 391 -5.42 -37.75 -7.38
CA GLY A 391 -4.64 -38.98 -7.18
C GLY A 391 -5.48 -40.25 -7.37
N LYS A 392 -6.70 -40.27 -6.83
CA LYS A 392 -7.63 -41.39 -7.07
C LYS A 392 -8.02 -41.49 -8.56
N GLY A 393 -8.31 -40.36 -9.21
CA GLY A 393 -8.69 -40.33 -10.63
C GLY A 393 -7.59 -40.79 -11.57
N THR A 394 -6.33 -40.39 -11.30
CA THR A 394 -5.18 -40.89 -12.06
C THR A 394 -4.94 -42.37 -11.81
N LYS A 395 -5.09 -42.84 -10.57
CA LYS A 395 -4.98 -44.26 -10.25
C LYS A 395 -6.00 -45.10 -11.01
N THR A 396 -7.28 -44.75 -10.99
CA THR A 396 -8.33 -45.49 -11.71
C THR A 396 -8.14 -45.44 -13.22
N PHE A 397 -7.69 -44.31 -13.77
CA PHE A 397 -7.36 -44.19 -15.19
C PHE A 397 -6.19 -45.10 -15.60
N VAL A 398 -5.12 -45.14 -14.80
CA VAL A 398 -3.96 -46.01 -15.05
C VAL A 398 -4.35 -47.48 -14.90
N GLU A 399 -5.11 -47.84 -13.87
CA GLU A 399 -5.63 -49.20 -13.70
C GLU A 399 -6.51 -49.62 -14.88
N GLY A 400 -7.38 -48.75 -15.37
CA GLY A 400 -8.19 -49.01 -16.57
C GLY A 400 -7.33 -49.21 -17.82
N ARG A 401 -6.30 -48.40 -18.06
CA ARG A 401 -5.36 -48.61 -19.18
C ARG A 401 -4.55 -49.89 -19.04
N LEU A 402 -4.15 -50.26 -17.82
CA LEU A 402 -3.43 -51.50 -17.55
C LEU A 402 -4.31 -52.70 -17.88
N GLN A 403 -5.57 -52.70 -17.43
CA GLN A 403 -6.52 -53.77 -17.73
C GLN A 403 -6.81 -53.88 -19.22
N ALA A 404 -7.03 -52.75 -19.91
CA ALA A 404 -7.22 -52.74 -21.36
C ALA A 404 -5.97 -53.25 -22.10
N GLY A 405 -4.78 -52.88 -21.65
CA GLY A 405 -3.51 -53.40 -22.18
C GLY A 405 -3.38 -54.91 -21.97
N HIS A 406 -3.72 -55.40 -20.79
CA HIS A 406 -3.68 -56.83 -20.49
C HIS A 406 -4.66 -57.62 -21.37
N ALA A 407 -5.90 -57.12 -21.53
CA ALA A 407 -6.87 -57.72 -22.44
C ALA A 407 -6.38 -57.74 -23.90
N ALA A 408 -5.71 -56.68 -24.35
CA ALA A 408 -5.13 -56.63 -25.69
C ALA A 408 -3.98 -57.63 -25.88
N VAL A 409 -3.15 -57.85 -24.85
CA VAL A 409 -2.09 -58.88 -24.86
C VAL A 409 -2.71 -60.28 -24.94
N MET A 410 -3.71 -60.58 -24.11
CA MET A 410 -4.39 -61.88 -24.15
C MET A 410 -5.00 -62.17 -25.53
N LEU A 411 -5.65 -61.18 -26.15
CA LEU A 411 -6.18 -61.32 -27.52
C LEU A 411 -5.07 -61.51 -28.56
N ALA A 412 -3.89 -60.91 -28.36
CA ALA A 412 -2.75 -61.11 -29.24
C ALA A 412 -2.19 -62.54 -29.10
N ASP A 413 -2.09 -63.04 -27.87
CA ASP A 413 -1.64 -64.41 -27.57
C ASP A 413 -2.61 -65.44 -28.18
N GLU A 414 -3.92 -65.27 -28.00
CA GLU A 414 -4.94 -66.14 -28.64
C GLU A 414 -4.81 -66.16 -30.17
N ARG A 415 -4.55 -65.00 -30.79
CA ARG A 415 -4.32 -64.92 -32.24
C ARG A 415 -3.02 -65.60 -32.66
N LEU A 416 -1.96 -65.49 -31.87
CA LEU A 416 -0.69 -66.18 -32.13
C LEU A 416 -0.85 -67.69 -32.04
N GLU A 417 -1.59 -68.19 -31.05
CA GLU A 417 -1.93 -69.62 -30.93
C GLU A 417 -2.77 -70.09 -32.13
N ALA A 418 -3.76 -69.30 -32.56
CA ALA A 418 -4.54 -69.61 -33.75
C ALA A 418 -3.67 -69.70 -35.02
N ILE A 419 -2.74 -68.76 -35.23
CA ILE A 419 -1.79 -68.81 -36.35
C ILE A 419 -0.88 -70.03 -36.26
N GLY A 420 -0.38 -70.36 -35.05
CA GLY A 420 0.41 -71.57 -34.80
C GLY A 420 -0.35 -72.83 -35.17
N SER A 421 -1.63 -72.95 -34.78
CA SER A 421 -2.47 -74.10 -35.11
C SER A 421 -2.71 -74.25 -36.62
N VAL A 422 -2.87 -73.14 -37.35
CA VAL A 422 -3.00 -73.15 -38.82
C VAL A 422 -1.72 -73.64 -39.48
N ARG A 423 -0.55 -73.17 -39.01
CA ARG A 423 0.75 -73.63 -39.50
C ARG A 423 0.93 -75.13 -39.29
N ASP A 424 0.65 -75.62 -38.08
CA ASP A 424 0.79 -77.04 -37.75
C ASP A 424 -0.18 -77.92 -38.57
N ASN A 425 -1.38 -77.42 -38.89
CA ASN A 425 -2.33 -78.10 -39.79
C ASN A 425 -1.84 -78.13 -41.25
N MET A 426 -1.22 -77.05 -41.73
CA MET A 426 -0.57 -77.01 -43.06
C MET A 426 0.56 -78.02 -43.15
N GLU A 427 1.43 -78.09 -42.14
CA GLU A 427 2.54 -79.06 -42.08
C GLU A 427 2.03 -80.52 -42.09
N LYS A 428 0.93 -80.80 -41.38
CA LYS A 428 0.27 -82.13 -41.41
C LYS A 428 -0.30 -82.46 -42.79
N LEU A 429 -0.91 -81.50 -43.47
CA LEU A 429 -1.41 -81.69 -44.84
C LEU A 429 -0.27 -82.00 -45.82
N GLU A 430 0.84 -81.27 -45.74
CA GLU A 430 2.03 -81.54 -46.55
C GLU A 430 2.65 -82.91 -46.29
N GLN A 431 2.62 -83.40 -45.05
CA GLN A 431 3.08 -84.74 -44.70
C GLN A 431 2.14 -85.84 -45.21
N SER A 432 0.83 -85.58 -45.30
CA SER A 432 -0.15 -86.55 -45.83
C SER A 432 -0.16 -86.67 -47.36
N LEU A 433 0.46 -85.72 -48.06
CA LEU A 433 0.54 -85.64 -49.51
C LEU A 433 1.83 -86.26 -50.10
N LYS A 434 2.74 -86.69 -49.23
CA LYS A 434 3.93 -87.48 -49.56
C LYS A 434 3.69 -88.93 -49.18
#